data_AF-A0A0M3IV01-F1
#
_entry.id   AF-A0A0M3IV01-F1
#
_cell.length_a   1.000
_cell.length_b   1.000
_cell.length_c   1.000
_cell.angle_alpha   90.00
_cell.angle_beta   90.00
_cell.angle_gamma   90.00
#
_symmetry.space_group_name_H-M   'P 1'
#
loop_
_entity.id
_entity.type
_entity.pdbx_description
1 polymer ?
#
loop_
_entity_poly.entity_id
_entity_poly.type
_entity_poly.pdbx_seq_one_letter_code
_entity_poly.pdbx_strand_id
1 'polypeptide(L)'
;MEGKRQERRHQGKHYATGGFKEGDVLGCLISLPLCPSDNEYKFDAVSELPPSTSYLPPSHKDLPLINFKHHYFYEEKDDVQAATKTLQPLAGSSIRFFRNGMDCGVAFHDIYAGFYYPAVSLFQSATVRCNFGPRFRFPPPKGVKPMSARVEELYVEQTLSDILFLVENEKRLQEETATYLAS
;
A
#
# COMPACT_ATOMS: atom_id res chain seq x y z
N MET A 1 -24.41 0.46 -25.69
CA MET A 1 -24.23 -0.75 -24.86
C MET A 1 -23.44 -0.32 -23.63
N GLU A 2 -24.11 -0.09 -22.51
CA GLU A 2 -23.47 0.33 -21.27
C GLU A 2 -22.71 -0.85 -20.66
N GLY A 3 -21.38 -0.74 -20.64
CA GLY A 3 -20.52 -1.70 -19.96
C GLY A 3 -20.75 -1.60 -18.46
N LYS A 4 -21.39 -2.62 -17.88
CA LYS A 4 -21.48 -2.77 -16.42
C LYS A 4 -20.06 -2.87 -15.85
N ARG A 5 -19.62 -1.82 -15.15
CA ARG A 5 -18.38 -1.81 -14.36
C ARG A 5 -18.53 -2.85 -13.25
N GLN A 6 -17.87 -4.00 -13.40
CA GLN A 6 -17.95 -5.08 -12.42
C GLN A 6 -17.09 -4.74 -11.21
N GLU A 7 -17.70 -4.11 -10.22
CA GLU A 7 -17.09 -3.78 -8.94
C GLU A 7 -17.03 -5.06 -8.08
N ARG A 8 -15.84 -5.68 -7.96
CA ARG A 8 -15.65 -6.84 -7.08
C ARG A 8 -15.57 -6.36 -5.63
N ARG A 9 -16.70 -6.36 -4.93
CA ARG A 9 -16.74 -6.20 -3.47
C ARG A 9 -16.57 -7.58 -2.82
N HIS A 10 -15.78 -7.68 -1.76
CA HIS A 10 -15.77 -8.89 -0.93
C HIS A 10 -17.21 -9.14 -0.43
N GLN A 11 -17.72 -10.36 -0.57
CA GLN A 11 -19.08 -10.69 -0.15
C GLN A 11 -19.21 -10.48 1.37
N GLY A 12 -20.27 -9.78 1.80
CA GLY A 12 -20.48 -9.49 3.21
C GLY A 12 -20.60 -10.77 4.03
N LYS A 13 -19.64 -11.00 4.93
CA LYS A 13 -19.71 -12.02 5.97
C LYS A 13 -19.93 -11.34 7.31
N HIS A 14 -20.75 -11.95 8.17
CA HIS A 14 -20.91 -11.47 9.55
C HIS A 14 -19.60 -11.70 10.30
N TYR A 15 -18.88 -10.61 10.57
CA TYR A 15 -17.58 -10.64 11.23
C TYR A 15 -17.66 -10.27 12.72
N ALA A 16 -18.48 -9.29 13.08
CA ALA A 16 -18.68 -8.86 14.46
C ALA A 16 -20.14 -9.02 14.89
N THR A 17 -20.34 -9.43 16.15
CA THR A 17 -21.67 -9.51 16.77
C THR A 17 -22.13 -8.14 17.24
N GLY A 18 -23.39 -7.81 16.98
CA GLY A 18 -23.98 -6.50 17.28
C GLY A 18 -23.45 -5.41 16.33
N GLY A 19 -24.34 -4.81 15.55
CA GLY A 19 -23.97 -3.80 14.55
C GLY A 19 -23.15 -2.63 15.12
N PHE A 20 -22.51 -1.87 14.23
CA PHE A 20 -21.81 -0.64 14.58
C PHE A 20 -22.80 0.48 14.87
N LYS A 21 -22.42 1.39 15.76
CA LYS A 21 -23.22 2.56 16.11
C LYS A 21 -22.36 3.82 16.17
N GLU A 22 -23.02 4.97 16.17
CA GLU A 22 -22.35 6.25 16.39
C GLU A 22 -21.53 6.23 17.69
N GLY A 23 -20.32 6.78 17.60
CA GLY A 23 -19.37 6.84 18.71
C GLY A 23 -18.46 5.61 18.86
N ASP A 24 -18.72 4.52 18.14
CA ASP A 24 -17.77 3.39 18.09
C ASP A 24 -16.41 3.84 17.51
N VAL A 25 -15.33 3.37 18.14
CA VAL A 25 -13.98 3.55 17.65
C VAL A 25 -13.46 2.23 17.14
N LEU A 26 -13.17 2.19 15.84
CA LEU A 26 -12.68 1.00 15.18
C LEU A 26 -11.15 1.05 15.06
N GLY A 27 -10.49 0.00 15.52
CA GLY A 27 -9.08 -0.26 15.24
C GLY A 27 -8.95 -1.23 14.07
N CYS A 28 -7.96 -1.03 13.22
CA CYS A 28 -7.59 -1.95 12.15
C CYS A 28 -6.11 -2.27 12.30
N LEU A 29 -5.79 -3.56 12.40
CA LEU A 29 -4.44 -4.07 12.43
C LEU A 29 -4.27 -4.95 11.18
N ILE A 30 -3.30 -4.58 10.35
CA ILE A 30 -2.78 -5.42 9.28
C ILE A 30 -1.45 -5.98 9.74
N SER A 31 -1.27 -7.30 9.59
CA SER A 31 -0.03 -8.01 9.88
C SER A 31 0.46 -8.62 8.58
N LEU A 32 1.65 -8.23 8.15
CA LEU A 32 2.30 -8.75 6.95
C LEU A 32 3.58 -9.49 7.39
N PRO A 33 3.96 -10.58 6.70
CA PRO A 33 5.28 -11.17 6.84
C PRO A 33 6.38 -10.14 6.57
N LEU A 34 7.54 -10.34 7.22
CA LEU A 34 8.71 -9.49 6.99
C LEU A 34 9.15 -9.58 5.53
N CYS A 35 9.54 -8.45 4.96
CA CYS A 35 10.17 -8.37 3.65
C CYS A 35 11.57 -7.74 3.78
N PRO A 36 12.42 -7.81 2.73
CA PRO A 36 13.80 -7.32 2.80
C PRO A 36 13.98 -5.83 3.17
N SER A 37 12.94 -5.00 3.07
CA SER A 37 12.99 -3.61 3.53
C SER A 37 12.82 -3.46 5.05
N ASP A 38 12.41 -4.51 5.76
CA ASP A 38 12.29 -4.50 7.22
C ASP A 38 13.65 -4.71 7.89
N ASN A 39 13.93 -3.93 8.94
CA ASN A 39 15.17 -4.03 9.70
C ASN A 39 15.38 -5.41 10.36
N GLU A 40 14.29 -6.09 10.72
CA GLU A 40 14.32 -7.41 11.34
C GLU A 40 14.40 -8.56 10.33
N TYR A 41 14.36 -8.28 9.02
CA TYR A 41 14.48 -9.30 7.99
C TYR A 41 15.89 -9.90 7.99
N LYS A 42 15.95 -11.24 8.03
CA LYS A 42 17.20 -11.99 8.05
C LYS A 42 17.40 -12.69 6.73
N PHE A 43 18.62 -12.63 6.21
CA PHE A 43 19.07 -13.33 5.03
C PHE A 43 20.52 -13.76 5.23
N ASP A 44 20.92 -14.89 4.65
CA ASP A 44 22.27 -15.43 4.83
C ASP A 44 23.23 -14.91 3.76
N ALA A 45 22.73 -14.68 2.54
CA ALA A 45 23.49 -14.11 1.44
C ALA A 45 22.68 -13.12 0.60
N VAL A 46 23.35 -12.08 0.08
CA VAL A 46 22.70 -11.06 -0.78
C VAL A 46 22.08 -11.67 -2.04
N SER A 47 22.64 -12.78 -2.54
CA SER A 47 22.12 -13.51 -3.70
C SER A 47 20.76 -14.17 -3.47
N GLU A 48 20.33 -14.32 -2.22
CA GLU A 48 19.03 -14.90 -1.84
C GLU A 48 17.94 -13.84 -1.77
N LEU A 49 18.29 -12.55 -1.83
CA LEU A 49 17.32 -11.48 -1.81
C LEU A 49 16.52 -11.47 -3.11
N PRO A 50 15.19 -11.32 -3.04
CA PRO A 50 14.37 -11.15 -4.24
C PRO A 50 14.72 -9.81 -4.93
N PRO A 51 14.25 -9.59 -6.17
CA PRO A 51 14.42 -8.30 -6.85
C PRO A 51 13.85 -7.15 -6.00
N SER A 52 14.53 -6.01 -6.00
CA SER A 52 14.10 -4.81 -5.25
C SER A 52 12.67 -4.38 -5.56
N THR A 53 12.24 -4.55 -6.82
CA THR A 53 10.87 -4.28 -7.28
C THR A 53 9.78 -5.10 -6.58
N SER A 54 10.14 -6.16 -5.85
CA SER A 54 9.18 -6.97 -5.09
C SER A 54 8.87 -6.43 -3.70
N TYR A 55 9.69 -5.52 -3.15
CA TYR A 55 9.52 -4.99 -1.80
C TYR A 55 9.71 -3.47 -1.68
N LEU A 56 10.39 -2.82 -2.62
CA LEU A 56 10.46 -1.36 -2.71
C LEU A 56 9.29 -0.79 -3.52
N PRO A 57 8.85 0.44 -3.22
CA PRO A 57 7.83 1.11 -4.01
C PRO A 57 8.33 1.39 -5.44
N PRO A 58 7.45 1.46 -6.44
CA PRO A 58 7.82 1.85 -7.79
C PRO A 58 8.40 3.26 -7.85
N SER A 59 9.42 3.45 -8.68
CA SER A 59 10.09 4.75 -8.85
C SER A 59 9.23 5.77 -9.63
N HIS A 60 8.38 5.29 -10.55
CA HIS A 60 7.56 6.09 -11.45
C HIS A 60 8.33 7.04 -12.40
N LYS A 61 9.67 7.00 -12.40
CA LYS A 61 10.51 7.86 -13.26
C LYS A 61 10.53 7.45 -14.73
N ASP A 62 9.98 6.29 -15.04
CA ASP A 62 9.67 5.81 -16.39
C ASP A 62 8.32 6.31 -16.91
N LEU A 63 7.47 6.87 -16.04
CA LEU A 63 6.14 7.33 -16.44
C LEU A 63 6.20 8.67 -17.21
N PRO A 64 5.24 8.90 -18.12
CA PRO A 64 5.10 10.18 -18.81
C PRO A 64 4.89 11.34 -17.83
N LEU A 65 5.67 12.41 -18.01
CA LEU A 65 5.51 13.65 -17.28
C LEU A 65 4.54 14.58 -18.02
N ILE A 66 3.42 14.92 -17.39
CA ILE A 66 2.40 15.81 -17.95
C ILE A 66 2.35 17.13 -17.20
N ASN A 67 2.02 18.22 -17.90
CA ASN A 67 1.76 19.53 -17.30
C ASN A 67 0.25 19.78 -17.25
N PHE A 68 -0.29 19.91 -16.04
CA PHE A 68 -1.69 20.24 -15.82
C PHE A 68 -1.80 21.40 -14.83
N LYS A 69 -2.46 22.49 -15.27
CA LYS A 69 -2.64 23.73 -14.48
C LYS A 69 -1.31 24.25 -13.88
N HIS A 70 -0.25 24.30 -14.68
CA HIS A 70 1.10 24.75 -14.28
C HIS A 70 1.80 23.88 -13.23
N HIS A 71 1.34 22.65 -13.03
CA HIS A 71 1.97 21.65 -12.17
C HIS A 71 2.33 20.42 -12.98
N TYR A 72 3.45 19.78 -12.63
CA TYR A 72 3.92 18.56 -13.30
C TYR A 72 3.48 17.32 -12.52
N PHE A 73 2.96 16.32 -13.24
CA PHE A 73 2.51 15.04 -12.68
C PHE A 73 3.03 13.89 -13.51
N TYR A 74 3.28 12.75 -12.88
CA TYR A 74 3.48 11.49 -13.58
C TYR A 74 2.14 10.83 -13.86
N GLU A 75 1.92 10.36 -15.09
CA GLU A 75 0.70 9.65 -15.48
C GLU A 75 0.92 8.14 -15.44
N GLU A 76 0.19 7.45 -14.56
CA GLU A 76 0.17 5.98 -14.48
C GLU A 76 -1.12 5.43 -15.09
N LYS A 77 -1.03 4.29 -15.77
CA LYS A 77 -2.20 3.57 -16.31
C LYS A 77 -2.39 2.26 -15.56
N ASP A 78 -3.40 2.24 -14.69
CA ASP A 78 -3.77 1.02 -13.97
C ASP A 78 -4.46 0.00 -14.89
N ASP A 79 -3.88 -1.20 -15.01
CA ASP A 79 -4.59 -2.37 -15.54
C ASP A 79 -5.08 -3.26 -14.40
N VAL A 80 -6.26 -2.91 -13.88
CA VAL A 80 -6.94 -3.65 -12.81
C VAL A 80 -7.19 -5.11 -13.20
N GLN A 81 -7.44 -5.40 -14.49
CA GLN A 81 -7.73 -6.76 -14.93
C GLN A 81 -6.47 -7.63 -14.95
N ALA A 82 -5.34 -7.09 -15.44
CA ALA A 82 -4.06 -7.75 -15.37
C ALA A 82 -3.63 -7.99 -13.92
N ALA A 83 -3.70 -6.95 -13.08
CA ALA A 83 -3.37 -7.04 -11.66
C ALA A 83 -4.20 -8.12 -10.93
N THR A 84 -5.50 -8.25 -11.24
CA THR A 84 -6.36 -9.28 -10.63
C THR A 84 -5.92 -10.70 -11.00
N LYS A 85 -5.35 -10.91 -12.19
CA LYS A 85 -4.89 -12.25 -12.64
C LYS A 85 -3.58 -12.67 -11.99
N THR A 86 -2.78 -11.73 -11.52
CA THR A 86 -1.47 -11.98 -10.90
C THR A 86 -1.50 -12.02 -9.37
N LEU A 87 -2.67 -11.87 -8.75
CA LEU A 87 -2.83 -11.91 -7.29
C LEU A 87 -2.42 -13.27 -6.71
N GLN A 88 -1.43 -13.26 -5.81
CA GLN A 88 -0.98 -14.44 -5.07
C GLN A 88 -1.25 -14.25 -3.58
N PRO A 89 -1.87 -15.20 -2.87
CA PRO A 89 -2.03 -15.13 -1.42
C PRO A 89 -0.66 -15.02 -0.72
N LEU A 90 -0.57 -14.14 0.27
CA LEU A 90 0.62 -13.96 1.09
C LEU A 90 0.46 -14.74 2.40
N ALA A 91 1.00 -15.95 2.44
CA ALA A 91 0.85 -16.84 3.59
C ALA A 91 1.36 -16.20 4.89
N GLY A 92 0.59 -16.33 5.97
CA GLY A 92 0.92 -15.76 7.28
C GLY A 92 0.54 -14.29 7.46
N SER A 93 -0.05 -13.67 6.43
CA SER A 93 -0.64 -12.34 6.55
C SER A 93 -2.04 -12.39 7.17
N SER A 94 -2.45 -11.31 7.84
CA SER A 94 -3.81 -11.20 8.36
C SER A 94 -4.28 -9.77 8.55
N ILE A 95 -5.60 -9.59 8.59
CA ILE A 95 -6.26 -8.34 8.98
C ILE A 95 -7.20 -8.64 10.15
N ARG A 96 -7.07 -7.87 11.23
CA ARG A 96 -7.89 -7.94 12.44
C ARG A 96 -8.48 -6.58 12.74
N PHE A 97 -9.72 -6.56 13.21
CA PHE A 97 -10.37 -5.35 13.68
C PHE A 97 -10.63 -5.38 15.18
N PHE A 98 -10.70 -4.18 15.75
CA PHE A 98 -11.02 -3.94 17.14
C PHE A 98 -12.20 -2.99 17.23
N ARG A 99 -13.09 -3.20 18.21
CA ARG A 99 -14.18 -2.27 18.54
C ARG A 99 -13.98 -1.76 19.96
N ASN A 100 -13.80 -0.45 20.10
CA ASN A 100 -13.57 0.20 21.39
C ASN A 100 -12.44 -0.47 22.21
N GLY A 101 -11.37 -0.88 21.52
CA GLY A 101 -10.23 -1.59 22.11
C GLY A 101 -10.40 -3.10 22.29
N MET A 102 -11.60 -3.65 22.10
CA MET A 102 -11.85 -5.09 22.19
C MET A 102 -11.56 -5.77 20.86
N ASP A 103 -10.80 -6.87 20.89
CA ASP A 103 -10.45 -7.69 19.73
C ASP A 103 -11.69 -8.40 19.17
N CYS A 104 -11.94 -8.26 17.86
CA CYS A 104 -13.04 -8.93 17.16
C CYS A 104 -12.61 -10.20 16.42
N GLY A 105 -11.35 -10.62 16.53
CA GLY A 105 -10.80 -11.80 15.84
C GLY A 105 -10.07 -11.45 14.56
N VAL A 106 -9.80 -12.45 13.71
CA VAL A 106 -9.17 -12.22 12.40
C VAL A 106 -10.24 -12.18 11.33
N ALA A 107 -10.29 -11.09 10.56
CA ALA A 107 -11.26 -10.90 9.48
C ALA A 107 -10.81 -11.59 8.20
N PHE A 108 -9.51 -11.51 7.91
CA PHE A 108 -8.90 -12.06 6.72
C PHE A 108 -7.57 -12.73 7.08
N HIS A 109 -7.35 -13.92 6.54
CA HIS A 109 -6.09 -14.63 6.56
C HIS A 109 -5.55 -14.70 5.13
N ASP A 110 -4.23 -14.77 5.00
CA ASP A 110 -3.54 -14.99 3.74
C ASP A 110 -4.02 -14.02 2.63
N ILE A 111 -4.06 -12.73 2.98
CA ILE A 111 -4.44 -11.66 2.04
C ILE A 111 -3.47 -11.64 0.86
N TYR A 112 -3.88 -11.13 -0.29
CA TYR A 112 -3.02 -11.12 -1.48
C TYR A 112 -1.75 -10.29 -1.26
N ALA A 113 -0.62 -10.73 -1.81
CA ALA A 113 0.62 -9.96 -1.79
C ALA A 113 0.45 -8.64 -2.54
N GLY A 114 1.04 -7.56 -2.01
CA GLY A 114 1.00 -6.24 -2.61
C GLY A 114 1.00 -5.12 -1.58
N PHE A 115 0.89 -3.88 -2.07
CA PHE A 115 0.83 -2.68 -1.24
C PHE A 115 -0.60 -2.40 -0.78
N TYR A 116 -0.80 -2.27 0.53
CA TYR A 116 -2.09 -1.98 1.13
C TYR A 116 -2.15 -0.55 1.66
N TYR A 117 -3.19 0.17 1.28
CA TYR A 117 -3.48 1.51 1.75
C TYR A 117 -4.73 1.50 2.63
N PRO A 118 -4.72 2.18 3.79
CA PRO A 118 -5.92 2.31 4.59
C PRO A 118 -6.99 3.08 3.80
N ALA A 119 -8.12 2.44 3.54
CA ALA A 119 -9.21 3.01 2.77
C ALA A 119 -10.48 3.15 3.63
N VAL A 120 -11.22 4.23 3.39
CA VAL A 120 -12.55 4.43 3.99
C VAL A 120 -13.54 4.74 2.87
N SER A 121 -14.66 4.03 2.88
CA SER A 121 -15.79 4.30 1.99
C SER A 121 -16.91 4.94 2.78
N LEU A 122 -17.45 6.05 2.27
CA LEU A 122 -18.54 6.79 2.89
C LEU A 122 -19.83 6.60 2.09
N PHE A 123 -20.94 6.46 2.79
CA PHE A 123 -22.27 6.37 2.19
C PHE A 123 -23.19 7.44 2.80
N GLN A 124 -23.86 8.21 1.94
CA GLN A 124 -24.69 9.35 2.34
C GLN A 124 -23.92 10.34 3.24
N SER A 125 -24.55 10.86 4.29
CA SER A 125 -23.98 11.86 5.20
C SER A 125 -23.07 11.29 6.28
N ALA A 126 -22.49 10.09 6.05
CA ALA A 126 -21.57 9.48 7.02
C ALA A 126 -20.33 10.35 7.22
N THR A 127 -19.99 10.62 8.48
CA THR A 127 -18.78 11.34 8.86
C THR A 127 -17.88 10.43 9.70
N VAL A 128 -16.61 10.37 9.34
CA VAL A 128 -15.60 9.58 10.03
C VAL A 128 -14.40 10.44 10.34
N ARG A 129 -13.68 10.10 11.40
CA ARG A 129 -12.39 10.70 11.72
C ARG A 129 -11.33 9.60 11.78
N CYS A 130 -10.36 9.67 10.88
CA CYS A 130 -9.21 8.79 10.90
C CYS A 130 -8.19 9.28 11.94
N ASN A 131 -7.52 8.33 12.62
CA ASN A 131 -6.39 8.59 13.51
C ASN A 131 -5.27 7.62 13.15
N PHE A 132 -4.21 8.13 12.52
CA PHE A 132 -3.07 7.34 12.07
C PHE A 132 -1.98 7.17 13.15
N GLY A 133 -2.29 7.55 14.40
CA GLY A 133 -1.37 7.48 15.54
C GLY A 133 -0.47 8.72 15.66
N PRO A 134 0.54 8.69 16.55
CA PRO A 134 0.86 7.58 17.45
C PRO A 134 -0.06 7.49 18.67
N ARG A 135 -0.85 8.53 18.95
CA ARG A 135 -1.74 8.61 20.12
C ARG A 135 -3.12 8.04 19.80
N PHE A 136 -3.36 6.78 20.15
CA PHE A 136 -4.65 6.12 19.96
C PHE A 136 -5.57 6.30 21.17
N ARG A 137 -6.88 6.31 20.94
CA ARG A 137 -7.87 6.28 22.05
C ARG A 137 -7.80 4.96 22.81
N PHE A 138 -7.61 3.86 22.08
CA PHE A 138 -7.35 2.54 22.62
C PHE A 138 -5.97 2.10 22.13
N PRO A 139 -5.00 1.84 23.02
CA PRO A 139 -3.65 1.46 22.64
C PRO A 139 -3.64 0.17 21.79
N PRO A 140 -2.79 0.08 20.75
CA PRO A 140 -2.63 -1.15 19.99
C PRO A 140 -1.88 -2.22 20.80
N PRO A 141 -1.89 -3.49 20.35
CA PRO A 141 -1.03 -4.53 20.90
C PRO A 141 0.46 -4.14 20.91
N LYS A 142 1.24 -4.77 21.79
CA LYS A 142 2.70 -4.54 21.86
C LYS A 142 3.38 -4.92 20.54
N GLY A 143 4.37 -4.12 20.14
CA GLY A 143 5.16 -4.37 18.92
C GLY A 143 4.51 -3.88 17.62
N VAL A 144 3.33 -3.26 17.68
CA VAL A 144 2.65 -2.70 16.50
C VAL A 144 3.11 -1.26 16.25
N LYS A 145 3.46 -0.96 15.00
CA LYS A 145 3.77 0.41 14.55
C LYS A 145 2.50 1.15 14.11
N PRO A 146 2.36 2.46 14.42
CA PRO A 146 1.27 3.26 13.89
C PRO A 146 1.49 3.59 12.41
N MET A 147 0.42 3.87 11.67
CA MET A 147 0.52 4.27 10.25
C MET A 147 1.34 5.57 10.07
N SER A 148 1.33 6.47 11.04
CA SER A 148 2.17 7.68 11.04
C SER A 148 3.67 7.38 10.97
N ALA A 149 4.14 6.26 11.53
CA ALA A 149 5.55 5.85 11.44
C ALA A 149 5.94 5.40 10.02
N ARG A 150 4.98 4.89 9.23
CA ARG A 150 5.23 4.39 7.88
C ARG A 150 5.63 5.49 6.89
N VAL A 151 5.28 6.75 7.17
CA VAL A 151 5.56 7.88 6.28
C VAL A 151 7.07 8.09 6.10
N GLU A 152 7.83 8.02 7.20
CA GLU A 152 9.29 8.20 7.15
C GLU A 152 9.98 7.04 6.43
N GLU A 153 9.57 5.80 6.74
CA GLU A 153 10.08 4.60 6.07
C GLU A 153 9.83 4.67 4.56
N LEU A 154 8.63 5.10 4.15
CA LEU A 154 8.27 5.24 2.74
C LEU A 154 9.12 6.29 2.02
N TYR A 155 9.48 7.42 2.66
CA TYR A 155 10.36 8.40 2.04
C TYR A 155 11.74 7.84 1.75
N VAL A 156 12.29 7.05 2.67
CA VAL A 156 13.59 6.39 2.48
C VAL A 156 13.49 5.38 1.34
N GLU A 157 12.49 4.51 1.38
CA GLU A 157 12.29 3.49 0.35
C GLU A 157 12.07 4.10 -1.04
N GLN A 158 11.25 5.15 -1.16
CA GLN A 158 11.04 5.84 -2.43
C GLN A 158 12.33 6.48 -2.95
N THR A 159 13.12 7.10 -2.07
CA THR A 159 14.41 7.69 -2.46
C THR A 159 15.36 6.63 -3.00
N LEU A 160 15.39 5.44 -2.37
CA LEU A 160 16.19 4.32 -2.84
C LEU A 160 15.70 3.79 -4.19
N SER A 161 14.38 3.66 -4.39
CA SER A 161 13.81 3.27 -5.67
C SER A 161 14.20 4.23 -6.80
N ASP A 162 14.15 5.54 -6.53
CA ASP A 162 14.55 6.56 -7.48
C ASP A 162 16.04 6.49 -7.83
N ILE A 163 16.91 6.29 -6.83
CA ILE A 163 18.34 6.12 -7.06
C ILE A 163 18.61 4.87 -7.91
N LEU A 164 18.02 3.74 -7.55
CA LEU A 164 18.20 2.48 -8.29
C LEU A 164 17.77 2.65 -9.75
N PHE A 165 16.59 3.25 -9.97
CA PHE A 165 16.10 3.50 -11.32
C PHE A 165 17.07 4.36 -12.14
N LEU A 166 17.55 5.48 -11.57
CA LEU A 166 18.46 6.38 -12.26
C LEU A 166 19.79 5.70 -12.63
N VAL A 167 20.33 4.87 -11.73
CA VAL A 167 21.57 4.12 -11.97
C VAL A 167 21.37 3.04 -13.04
N GLU A 168 20.29 2.27 -12.98
CA GLU A 168 19.99 1.22 -13.95
C GLU A 168 19.72 1.76 -15.36
N ASN A 169 19.15 2.98 -15.45
CA ASN A 169 18.71 3.59 -16.71
C ASN A 169 19.64 4.71 -17.22
N GLU A 170 20.81 4.91 -16.61
CA GLU A 170 21.70 6.06 -16.89
C GLU A 170 21.94 6.29 -18.39
N LYS A 171 22.33 5.24 -19.11
CA LYS A 171 22.63 5.33 -20.56
C LYS A 171 21.41 5.73 -21.39
N ARG A 172 20.27 5.10 -21.12
CA ARG A 172 19.01 5.39 -21.81
C ARG A 172 18.59 6.85 -21.60
N LEU A 173 18.69 7.34 -20.37
CA LEU A 173 18.34 8.72 -20.03
C LEU A 173 19.28 9.74 -20.69
N GLN A 174 20.58 9.42 -20.81
CA GLN A 174 21.54 10.26 -21.53
C GLN A 174 21.19 10.36 -23.03
N GLU A 175 20.84 9.25 -23.68
CA GLU A 175 20.43 9.20 -25.09
C GLU A 175 19.14 9.98 -25.34
N GLU A 176 18.13 9.81 -24.48
CA GLU A 176 16.87 10.57 -24.53
C GLU A 176 17.14 12.07 -24.40
N THR A 177 17.93 12.47 -23.41
CA THR A 177 18.30 13.89 -23.17
C THR A 177 19.01 14.49 -24.38
N ALA A 178 19.96 13.78 -24.98
CA ALA A 178 20.66 14.24 -26.18
C ALA A 178 19.70 14.43 -27.37
N THR A 179 18.72 13.52 -27.51
CA THR A 179 17.70 13.60 -28.56
C THR A 179 16.80 14.82 -28.39
N TYR A 180 16.33 15.08 -27.16
CA TYR A 180 15.51 16.27 -26.85
C TYR A 180 16.24 17.60 -27.07
N LEU A 181 17.56 17.65 -26.80
CA LEU A 181 18.36 18.86 -27.03
C LEU A 181 18.66 19.09 -28.52
N ALA A 182 18.56 18.06 -29.36
CA ALA A 182 18.78 18.15 -30.80
C ALA A 182 17.52 18.51 -31.60
N SER A 183 16.33 18.42 -31.00
CA SER A 183 15.03 18.80 -31.58
C SER A 183 14.65 20.25 -31.28
#